data_AF-A0A535HJD1-F1
#
_entry.id   AF-A0A535HJD1-F1
#
_cell.length_a   1.000
_cell.length_b   1.000
_cell.length_c   1.000
_cell.angle_alpha   90.00
_cell.angle_beta   90.00
_cell.angle_gamma   90.00
#
_symmetry.space_group_name_H-M   'P 1'
#
loop_
_entity.id
_entity.type
_entity.pdbx_description
1 polymer ?
#
loop_
_entity_poly.entity_id
_entity_poly.type
_entity_poly.pdbx_seq_one_letter_code
_entity_poly.pdbx_strand_id
1 'polypeptide(L)'
;MKSKRLLLVLGIAGPGIIAALAGDDAGGIGTYSTAGAAYGYDLLWAMLLVALALAVVQDMCARMAVVTGKGLSDLIREQFGVRTTAVVMLSLLAANAAVTVSEFAGVAAASEVFGLSRYVSVPLAAAFVW
;
A
#
# COMPACT_ATOMS: atom_id res chain seq x y z
N MET A 1 -29.29 -13.29 13.88
CA MET A 1 -28.58 -13.61 12.62
C MET A 1 -27.75 -12.46 12.04
N LYS A 2 -28.24 -11.20 11.99
CA LYS A 2 -27.46 -10.05 11.46
C LYS A 2 -26.15 -9.75 12.22
N SER A 3 -26.18 -9.78 13.56
CA SER A 3 -24.99 -9.50 14.39
C SER A 3 -23.85 -10.52 14.18
N LYS A 4 -24.16 -11.82 14.03
CA LYS A 4 -23.14 -12.85 13.74
C LYS A 4 -22.46 -12.66 12.38
N ARG A 5 -23.20 -12.22 11.34
CA ARG A 5 -22.62 -11.89 10.03
C ARG A 5 -21.69 -10.69 10.08
N LEU A 6 -22.06 -9.66 10.83
CA LEU A 6 -21.21 -8.48 11.01
C LEU A 6 -19.87 -8.83 11.70
N LEU A 7 -19.94 -9.62 12.77
CA LEU A 7 -18.73 -10.11 13.45
C LEU A 7 -17.83 -10.94 12.52
N LEU A 8 -18.43 -11.74 11.64
CA LEU A 8 -17.72 -12.55 10.67
C LEU A 8 -17.02 -11.67 9.62
N VAL A 9 -17.70 -10.64 9.11
CA VAL A 9 -17.11 -9.66 8.16
C VAL A 9 -15.94 -8.92 8.81
N LEU A 10 -16.09 -8.46 10.04
CA LEU A 10 -15.00 -7.80 10.77
C LEU A 10 -13.80 -8.73 11.01
N GLY A 11 -14.05 -10.02 11.25
CA GLY A 11 -12.98 -11.01 11.42
C GLY A 11 -12.16 -11.28 10.16
N ILE A 12 -12.72 -11.09 8.97
CA ILE A 12 -12.04 -11.34 7.67
C ILE A 12 -11.63 -10.06 6.93
N ALA A 13 -11.98 -8.88 7.46
CA ALA A 13 -11.67 -7.60 6.82
C ALA A 13 -10.18 -7.22 6.88
N GLY A 14 -9.40 -7.87 7.76
CA GLY A 14 -7.99 -7.54 8.02
C GLY A 14 -7.12 -7.39 6.76
N PRO A 15 -7.06 -8.39 5.86
CA PRO A 15 -6.26 -8.29 4.64
C PRO A 15 -6.65 -7.11 3.75
N GLY A 16 -7.95 -6.82 3.63
CA GLY A 16 -8.44 -5.69 2.83
C GLY A 16 -8.07 -4.33 3.44
N ILE A 17 -8.14 -4.21 4.77
CA ILE A 17 -7.75 -2.99 5.49
C ILE A 17 -6.24 -2.75 5.36
N ILE A 18 -5.42 -3.78 5.53
CA ILE A 18 -3.96 -3.67 5.37
C ILE A 18 -3.62 -3.22 3.94
N ALA A 19 -4.27 -3.81 2.93
CA ALA A 19 -4.04 -3.45 1.54
C ALA A 19 -4.53 -2.04 1.18
N ALA A 20 -5.60 -1.56 1.82
CA ALA A 20 -6.08 -0.19 1.66
C ALA A 20 -5.11 0.82 2.31
N LEU A 21 -4.65 0.55 3.54
CA LEU A 21 -3.69 1.40 4.24
C LEU A 21 -2.34 1.48 3.52
N ALA A 22 -1.91 0.39 2.87
CA ALA A 22 -0.72 0.40 2.04
C ALA A 22 -0.85 1.28 0.78
N GLY A 23 -2.08 1.58 0.33
CA GLY A 23 -2.33 2.46 -0.81
C GLY A 23 -2.34 3.95 -0.45
N ASP A 24 -2.61 4.29 0.82
CA ASP A 24 -2.59 5.66 1.35
C ASP A 24 -1.29 5.92 2.13
N ASP A 25 -0.17 5.66 1.46
CA ASP A 25 1.18 5.83 2.01
C ASP A 25 1.59 7.33 2.02
N ALA A 26 2.69 7.65 2.71
CA ALA A 26 3.19 9.02 2.82
C ALA A 26 3.50 9.65 1.45
N GLY A 27 3.92 8.82 0.49
CA GLY A 27 4.17 9.23 -0.89
C GLY A 27 2.90 9.65 -1.63
N GLY A 28 1.83 8.86 -1.47
CA GLY A 28 0.49 9.16 -1.96
C GLY A 28 -0.05 10.45 -1.35
N ILE A 29 -0.02 10.58 -0.02
CA ILE A 29 -0.47 11.80 0.67
C ILE A 29 0.28 13.03 0.16
N GLY A 30 1.61 12.94 0.01
CA GLY A 30 2.42 14.02 -0.54
C GLY A 30 2.04 14.39 -1.98
N THR A 31 1.79 13.38 -2.82
CA THR A 31 1.39 13.58 -4.22
C THR A 31 0.03 14.24 -4.34
N TYR A 32 -0.98 13.78 -3.60
CA TYR A 32 -2.32 14.36 -3.66
C TYR A 32 -2.37 15.75 -3.01
N SER A 33 -1.58 15.98 -1.96
CA SER A 33 -1.45 17.31 -1.33
C SER A 33 -0.80 18.33 -2.27
N THR A 34 0.27 17.95 -2.96
CA THR A 34 0.95 18.83 -3.94
C THR A 34 0.08 19.07 -5.18
N ALA A 35 -0.59 18.03 -5.68
CA ALA A 35 -1.55 18.16 -6.77
C ALA A 35 -2.74 19.05 -6.39
N GLY A 36 -3.30 18.90 -5.20
CA GLY A 36 -4.38 19.75 -4.70
C GLY A 36 -3.95 21.21 -4.50
N ALA A 37 -2.73 21.45 -4.04
CA ALA A 37 -2.18 22.80 -3.93
C ALA A 37 -1.99 23.48 -5.30
N ALA A 38 -1.61 22.71 -6.33
CA ALA A 38 -1.35 23.24 -7.67
C ALA A 38 -2.62 23.40 -8.53
N TYR A 39 -3.56 22.46 -8.44
CA TYR A 39 -4.73 22.35 -9.33
C TYR A 39 -6.07 22.52 -8.62
N GLY A 40 -6.08 22.77 -7.30
CA GLY A 40 -7.30 22.88 -6.51
C GLY A 40 -8.14 21.59 -6.61
N TYR A 41 -9.40 21.75 -7.03
CA TYR A 41 -10.35 20.64 -7.14
C TYR A 41 -10.44 20.02 -8.55
N ASP A 42 -9.69 20.54 -9.53
CA ASP A 42 -9.80 20.14 -10.93
C ASP A 42 -9.42 18.67 -11.18
N LEU A 43 -8.64 18.06 -10.28
CA LEU A 43 -8.21 16.67 -10.35
C LEU A 43 -9.07 15.70 -9.53
N LEU A 44 -10.12 16.16 -8.85
CA LEU A 44 -10.96 15.28 -8.01
C LEU A 44 -11.64 14.16 -8.82
N TRP A 45 -12.00 14.41 -10.07
CA TRP A 45 -12.61 13.39 -10.94
C TRP A 45 -11.65 12.23 -11.21
N ALA A 46 -10.33 12.48 -11.22
CA ALA A 46 -9.33 11.44 -11.43
C ALA A 46 -9.26 10.49 -10.22
N MET A 47 -9.52 10.98 -9.00
CA MET A 47 -9.59 10.13 -7.80
C MET A 47 -10.67 9.05 -7.92
N LEU A 48 -11.81 9.37 -8.54
CA LEU A 48 -12.87 8.38 -8.77
C LEU A 48 -12.39 7.25 -9.71
N LEU A 49 -11.65 7.60 -10.76
CA LEU A 49 -11.09 6.60 -11.69
C LEU A 49 -10.02 5.73 -11.02
N VAL A 50 -9.14 6.34 -10.22
CA VAL A 50 -8.12 5.60 -9.46
C VAL A 50 -8.76 4.67 -8.45
N ALA A 51 -9.79 5.11 -7.72
CA ALA A 51 -10.52 4.28 -6.77
C ALA A 51 -11.19 3.07 -7.44
N LEU A 52 -11.82 3.27 -8.60
CA LEU A 52 -12.41 2.17 -9.37
C LEU A 52 -11.35 1.19 -9.89
N ALA A 53 -10.25 1.70 -10.44
CA ALA A 53 -9.15 0.87 -10.91
C ALA A 53 -8.54 0.04 -9.77
N LEU A 54 -8.31 0.66 -8.61
CA LEU A 54 -7.80 -0.02 -7.42
C LEU A 54 -8.79 -1.10 -6.95
N ALA A 55 -10.09 -0.80 -6.88
CA ALA A 55 -11.10 -1.77 -6.48
C ALA A 55 -11.12 -3.02 -7.39
N VAL A 56 -10.99 -2.84 -8.71
CA VAL A 56 -10.91 -3.95 -9.66
C VAL A 56 -9.64 -4.78 -9.44
N VAL A 57 -8.48 -4.13 -9.30
CA VAL A 57 -7.21 -4.84 -9.06
C VAL A 57 -7.26 -5.63 -7.74
N GLN A 58 -7.80 -5.04 -6.67
CA GLN A 58 -7.90 -5.70 -5.37
C GLN A 58 -8.89 -6.86 -5.38
N ASP A 59 -10.03 -6.74 -6.08
CA ASP A 59 -10.98 -7.84 -6.26
C ASP A 59 -10.33 -9.00 -7.03
N MET A 60 -9.58 -8.71 -8.09
CA MET A 60 -8.84 -9.74 -8.84
C MET A 60 -7.78 -10.43 -7.96
N CYS A 61 -6.97 -9.68 -7.22
CA CYS A 61 -5.98 -10.22 -6.30
C CYS A 61 -6.62 -11.10 -5.22
N ALA A 62 -7.73 -10.65 -4.62
CA ALA A 62 -8.45 -11.39 -3.60
C ALA A 62 -9.02 -12.71 -4.16
N ARG A 63 -9.65 -12.67 -5.35
CA ARG A 63 -10.17 -13.87 -6.01
C ARG A 63 -9.07 -14.87 -6.33
N MET A 64 -7.95 -14.40 -6.89
CA MET A 64 -6.82 -15.28 -7.19
C MET A 64 -6.28 -15.94 -5.92
N ALA A 65 -6.10 -15.18 -4.84
CA ALA A 65 -5.60 -15.72 -3.57
C ALA A 65 -6.56 -16.75 -2.97
N VAL A 66 -7.87 -16.47 -2.96
CA VAL A 66 -8.89 -17.38 -2.39
C VAL A 66 -9.06 -18.65 -3.22
N VAL A 67 -9.02 -18.56 -4.56
CA VAL A 67 -9.22 -19.72 -5.44
C VAL A 67 -7.98 -20.61 -5.50
N THR A 68 -6.79 -20.01 -5.59
CA THR A 68 -5.55 -20.78 -5.77
C THR A 68 -4.87 -21.17 -4.47
N GLY A 69 -5.11 -20.43 -3.38
CA GLY A 69 -4.39 -20.58 -2.12
C GLY A 69 -2.90 -20.20 -2.21
N LYS A 70 -2.47 -19.52 -3.28
CA LYS A 70 -1.07 -19.19 -3.58
C LYS A 70 -0.85 -17.69 -3.63
N GLY A 71 0.38 -17.27 -3.34
CA GLY A 71 0.82 -15.89 -3.54
C GLY A 71 1.08 -15.57 -5.02
N LEU A 72 1.11 -14.27 -5.34
CA LEU A 72 1.38 -13.80 -6.70
C LEU A 72 2.72 -14.32 -7.26
N SER A 73 3.76 -14.37 -6.43
CA SER A 73 5.09 -14.88 -6.81
C SER A 73 5.06 -16.33 -7.25
N ASP A 74 4.27 -17.17 -6.56
CA ASP A 74 4.16 -18.59 -6.88
C ASP A 74 3.38 -18.80 -8.17
N LEU A 75 2.31 -18.03 -8.38
CA LEU A 75 1.53 -18.05 -9.61
C LEU A 75 2.36 -17.61 -10.82
N ILE A 76 3.17 -16.56 -10.69
CA ILE A 76 4.08 -16.11 -11.75
C ILE A 76 5.12 -17.19 -12.05
N ARG A 77 5.66 -17.85 -11.02
CA ARG A 77 6.64 -18.92 -11.17
C ARG A 77 6.08 -20.14 -11.88
N GLU A 78 4.85 -20.51 -11.57
CA GLU A 78 4.18 -21.66 -12.18
C GLU A 78 3.83 -21.41 -13.65
N GLN A 79 3.42 -20.18 -14.00
CA GLN A 79 2.98 -19.85 -15.35
C GLN A 79 4.13 -19.40 -16.28
N PHE A 80 5.12 -18.65 -15.77
CA PHE A 80 6.15 -17.99 -16.58
C PHE A 80 7.58 -18.43 -16.24
N GLY A 81 7.75 -19.35 -15.29
CA GLY A 81 9.04 -19.91 -14.89
C GLY A 81 9.86 -19.00 -13.97
N VAL A 82 11.01 -19.53 -13.54
CA VAL A 82 11.86 -18.94 -12.48
C VAL A 82 12.53 -17.64 -12.92
N ARG A 83 12.97 -17.53 -14.18
CA ARG A 83 13.68 -16.34 -14.68
C ARG A 83 12.79 -15.09 -14.64
N THR A 84 11.58 -15.20 -15.17
CA THR A 84 10.58 -14.11 -15.16
C THR A 84 10.20 -13.74 -13.73
N THR A 85 9.99 -14.73 -12.88
CA THR A 85 9.70 -14.51 -11.46
C THR A 85 10.81 -13.73 -10.77
N ALA A 86 12.07 -14.09 -11.00
CA ALA A 86 13.19 -13.39 -10.40
C ALA A 86 13.22 -11.90 -10.80
N VAL A 87 12.98 -11.58 -12.07
CA VAL A 87 12.91 -10.18 -12.54
C VAL A 87 11.77 -9.43 -11.87
N VAL A 88 10.56 -10.02 -11.83
CA VAL A 88 9.40 -9.38 -11.18
C VAL A 88 9.65 -9.20 -9.68
N MET A 89 10.19 -10.20 -8.99
CA MET A 89 10.48 -10.10 -7.56
C MET A 89 11.58 -9.09 -7.24
N LEU A 90 12.59 -8.94 -8.12
CA LEU A 90 13.59 -7.88 -8.00
C LEU A 90 12.98 -6.50 -8.19
N SER A 91 12.07 -6.34 -9.17
CA SER A 91 11.35 -5.06 -9.35
C SER A 91 10.44 -4.74 -8.16
N LEU A 92 9.80 -5.77 -7.58
CA LEU A 92 8.98 -5.63 -6.37
C LEU A 92 9.84 -5.21 -5.17
N LEU A 93 11.04 -5.79 -5.02
CA LEU A 93 11.98 -5.41 -3.98
C LEU A 93 12.41 -3.94 -4.12
N ALA A 94 12.73 -3.51 -5.34
CA ALA A 94 13.09 -2.13 -5.62
C ALA A 94 11.93 -1.15 -5.35
N ALA A 95 10.71 -1.51 -5.75
CA ALA A 95 9.51 -0.72 -5.49
C ALA A 95 9.25 -0.60 -3.97
N ASN A 96 9.31 -1.70 -3.23
CA ASN A 96 9.12 -1.70 -1.79
C ASN A 96 10.21 -0.91 -1.05
N ALA A 97 11.46 -0.95 -1.53
CA ALA A 97 12.52 -0.11 -0.99
C ALA A 97 12.22 1.38 -1.20
N ALA A 98 11.74 1.77 -2.39
CA ALA A 98 11.34 3.16 -2.66
C ALA A 98 10.17 3.60 -1.76
N VAL A 99 9.14 2.77 -1.60
CA VAL A 99 8.02 3.02 -0.68
C VAL A 99 8.53 3.17 0.76
N THR A 100 9.42 2.28 1.21
CA THR A 100 10.00 2.34 2.56
C THR A 100 10.75 3.66 2.80
N VAL A 101 11.54 4.12 1.81
CA VAL A 101 12.21 5.43 1.89
C VAL A 101 11.19 6.56 1.98
N SER A 102 10.11 6.51 1.20
CA SER A 102 9.02 7.49 1.25
C SER A 102 8.33 7.53 2.62
N GLU A 103 8.05 6.38 3.22
CA GLU A 103 7.45 6.27 4.56
C GLU A 103 8.34 6.91 5.63
N PHE A 104 9.64 6.61 5.64
CA PHE A 104 10.56 7.23 6.61
C PHE A 104 10.72 8.74 6.37
N ALA A 105 10.66 9.20 5.12
CA ALA A 105 10.62 10.63 4.82
C ALA A 105 9.34 11.28 5.36
N GLY A 106 8.19 10.59 5.26
CA GLY A 106 6.92 11.00 5.86
C GLY A 106 7.00 11.12 7.39
N VAL A 107 7.57 10.11 8.06
CA VAL A 107 7.81 10.13 9.52
C VAL A 107 8.69 11.31 9.91
N ALA A 108 9.77 11.56 9.16
CA ALA A 108 10.66 12.69 9.40
C ALA A 108 9.91 14.03 9.28
N ALA A 109 9.20 14.25 8.17
CA ALA A 109 8.46 15.48 7.92
C ALA A 109 7.37 15.72 8.97
N ALA A 110 6.59 14.70 9.32
CA ALA A 110 5.57 14.79 10.36
C ALA A 110 6.18 15.11 11.73
N SER A 111 7.31 14.49 12.07
CA SER A 111 8.00 14.72 13.35
C SER A 111 8.58 16.14 13.46
N GLU A 112 9.13 16.67 12.36
CA GLU A 112 9.70 18.01 12.32
C GLU A 112 8.64 19.10 12.54
N VAL A 113 7.39 18.88 12.11
CA VAL A 113 6.26 19.77 12.42
C VAL A 113 6.00 19.89 13.93
N PHE A 114 6.27 18.82 14.69
CA PHE A 114 6.18 18.81 16.16
C PHE A 114 7.49 19.23 16.85
N GLY A 115 8.51 19.66 16.10
CA GLY A 115 9.81 20.08 16.64
C GLY A 115 10.76 18.93 17.02
N LEU A 116 10.45 17.69 16.62
CA LEU A 116 11.32 16.53 16.84
C LEU A 116 12.31 16.39 15.68
N SER A 117 13.58 16.17 15.99
CA SER A 117 14.61 16.01 14.98
C SER A 117 14.48 14.69 14.21
N ARG A 118 14.57 14.74 12.88
CA ARG A 118 14.60 13.55 12.00
C ARG A 118 15.68 12.54 12.36
N TYR A 119 16.81 13.00 12.93
CA TYR A 119 17.91 12.13 13.34
C TYR A 119 17.55 11.27 14.55
N VAL A 120 16.49 11.62 15.28
CA VAL A 120 15.96 10.86 16.42
C VAL A 120 14.72 10.07 16.01
N SER A 121 13.77 10.70 15.31
CA SER A 121 12.50 10.05 14.95
C SER A 121 12.66 8.91 13.96
N VAL A 122 13.51 9.03 12.94
CA VAL A 122 13.67 8.00 11.90
C VAL A 122 14.31 6.71 12.45
N PRO A 123 15.44 6.75 13.20
CA PRO A 123 15.99 5.54 13.79
C PRO A 123 15.06 4.88 14.82
N LEU A 124 14.32 5.68 15.61
CA LEU A 124 13.33 5.16 16.56
C LEU A 124 12.19 4.44 15.84
N ALA A 125 11.66 5.02 14.76
CA ALA A 125 10.63 4.38 13.95
C ALA A 125 11.17 3.09 13.31
N ALA A 126 12.40 3.11 12.78
CA ALA A 126 13.03 1.92 12.21
C ALA A 126 13.14 0.78 13.24
N ALA A 127 13.60 1.08 14.46
CA ALA A 127 13.73 0.10 15.54
C ALA A 127 12.40 -0.39 16.11
N PHE A 128 11.30 0.35 15.89
CA PHE A 128 9.96 -0.09 16.30
C PHE A 128 9.33 -1.03 15.28
N VAL A 129 9.60 -0.80 13.99
CA VAL A 129 9.01 -1.58 12.88
C VAL A 129 9.81 -2.88 12.63
N TRP A 130 11.13 -2.87 12.81
CA TRP A 130 12.04 -4.01 12.57
C TRP A 130 12.69 -4.48 13.87
#